data_AF-A0A660Z1K4-F1
#
_entry.id   AF-A0A660Z1K4-F1
#
_cell.length_a   1.000
_cell.length_b   1.000
_cell.length_c   1.000
_cell.angle_alpha   90.00
_cell.angle_beta   90.00
_cell.angle_gamma   90.00
#
_symmetry.space_group_name_H-M   'P 1'
#
loop_
_entity.id
_entity.type
_entity.pdbx_description
1 polymer ?
#
loop_
_entity_poly.entity_id
_entity_poly.type
_entity_poly.pdbx_seq_one_letter_code
_entity_poly.pdbx_strand_id
1 'polypeptide(L)'
;MDAKRYNNIKLAIGISKGFASFILIFLFVKLGYSLKLENYLSQFISNSYLLFICFMLVVGFVSSVISFPVSYYSGFYLEHKYNLSNQTVGKWIWENFKGLLVSLIIGIPILLLFYFSLNQFGDNWWFPFAVIMFFISVVLSQIFPILILPIFYKLTPIDNEELKERITALAKNAKIKVENVFKFDMSKNTKKANAAFTGLGKTKRIILGDTLLDNFSNDEIETVIAHELGHYKKKHIVKNIIFGTITSFLTLFLIALLYKSALSWFGFESITKIAVLPLLSLCFMLIGLIQTPLGNILSRKYE
;
A
#
# COMPACT_ATOMS: atom_id res chain seq x y z
N MET A 1 -3.43 17.51 22.89
CA MET A 1 -3.06 16.18 22.36
C MET A 1 -1.56 16.16 22.14
N ASP A 2 -0.82 15.26 22.78
CA ASP A 2 0.65 15.19 22.60
C ASP A 2 0.99 14.49 21.28
N ALA A 3 0.88 15.24 20.18
CA ALA A 3 1.11 14.76 18.82
C ALA A 3 2.53 14.18 18.66
N LYS A 4 3.52 14.77 19.34
CA LYS A 4 4.90 14.28 19.33
C LYS A 4 4.98 12.88 19.93
N ARG A 5 4.38 12.66 21.10
CA ARG A 5 4.33 11.35 21.74
C ARG A 5 3.59 10.32 20.89
N TYR A 6 2.44 10.68 20.32
CA TYR A 6 1.70 9.80 19.41
C TYR A 6 2.56 9.34 18.22
N ASN A 7 3.23 10.29 17.54
CA ASN A 7 4.08 10.00 16.40
C ASN A 7 5.31 9.16 16.79
N ASN A 8 5.94 9.45 17.93
CA ASN A 8 7.06 8.66 18.43
C ASN A 8 6.65 7.21 18.74
N ILE A 9 5.48 6.99 19.34
CA ILE A 9 4.96 5.64 19.60
C ILE A 9 4.70 4.91 18.28
N LYS A 10 4.03 5.56 17.31
CA LYS A 10 3.78 4.98 15.98
C LYS A 10 5.08 4.60 15.26
N LEU A 11 6.09 5.47 15.32
CA LEU A 11 7.40 5.22 14.74
C LEU A 11 8.10 4.03 15.40
N ALA A 12 8.14 3.98 16.73
CA ALA A 12 8.73 2.88 17.48
C ALA A 12 8.04 1.55 17.14
N ILE A 13 6.71 1.51 17.13
CA ILE A 13 5.95 0.32 16.73
C ILE A 13 6.31 -0.12 15.30
N GLY A 14 6.38 0.83 14.36
CA GLY A 14 6.71 0.55 12.96
C GLY A 14 8.09 -0.08 12.81
N ILE A 15 9.12 0.50 13.45
CA ILE A 15 10.49 0.01 13.42
C ILE A 15 10.58 -1.37 14.10
N SER A 16 10.02 -1.52 15.30
CA SER A 16 10.04 -2.78 16.03
C SER A 16 9.31 -3.89 15.28
N LYS A 17 8.15 -3.59 14.66
CA LYS A 17 7.42 -4.55 13.82
C LYS A 17 8.24 -4.95 12.60
N GLY A 18 8.88 -4.00 11.92
CA GLY A 18 9.75 -4.29 10.77
C GLY A 18 10.92 -5.20 11.14
N PHE A 19 11.61 -4.90 12.24
CA PHE A 19 12.73 -5.70 12.73
C PHE A 19 12.29 -7.10 13.18
N ALA A 20 11.19 -7.21 13.92
CA ALA A 20 10.64 -8.49 14.34
C ALA A 20 10.23 -9.35 13.13
N SER A 21 9.55 -8.78 12.13
CA SER A 21 9.20 -9.48 10.90
C SER A 21 10.43 -9.97 10.15
N PHE A 22 11.50 -9.17 10.07
CA PHE A 22 12.75 -9.56 9.43
C PHE A 22 13.35 -10.80 10.11
N ILE A 23 13.47 -10.76 11.44
CA ILE A 23 14.02 -11.88 12.22
C ILE A 23 13.15 -13.13 12.06
N LEU A 24 11.83 -12.99 12.15
CA LEU A 24 10.92 -14.13 12.04
C LEU A 24 11.02 -14.81 10.67
N ILE A 25 11.02 -14.05 9.58
CA ILE A 25 11.18 -14.61 8.23
C ILE A 25 12.58 -15.21 8.05
N PHE A 26 13.62 -14.54 8.54
CA PHE A 26 14.99 -15.05 8.50
C PHE A 26 15.11 -16.40 9.21
N LEU A 27 14.60 -16.51 10.44
CA LEU A 27 14.60 -17.76 11.20
C LEU A 27 13.71 -18.83 10.55
N PHE A 28 12.56 -18.45 10.00
CA PHE A 28 11.67 -19.36 9.30
C PHE A 28 12.35 -20.08 8.12
N VAL A 29 13.17 -19.35 7.35
CA VAL A 29 13.97 -19.94 6.26
C VAL A 29 15.20 -20.66 6.82
N LYS A 30 15.97 -20.02 7.72
CA LYS A 30 17.25 -20.54 8.22
C LYS A 30 17.11 -21.85 9.00
N LEU A 31 16.04 -22.00 9.77
CA LEU A 31 15.74 -23.22 10.53
C LEU A 31 15.05 -24.31 9.69
N GLY A 32 14.82 -24.06 8.41
CA GLY A 32 14.20 -25.02 7.48
C GLY A 32 12.69 -25.21 7.68
N TYR A 33 12.01 -24.33 8.42
CA TYR A 33 10.56 -24.43 8.59
C TYR A 33 9.81 -24.16 7.28
N SER A 34 10.34 -23.30 6.40
CA SER A 34 9.78 -23.10 5.07
C SER A 34 9.81 -24.39 4.24
N LEU A 35 10.91 -25.15 4.28
CA LEU A 35 11.04 -26.44 3.63
C LEU A 35 10.10 -27.49 4.20
N LYS A 36 9.99 -27.57 5.54
CA LYS A 36 9.04 -28.48 6.20
C LYS A 36 7.61 -28.20 5.78
N LEU A 37 7.23 -26.93 5.67
CA LEU A 37 5.89 -26.54 5.23
C LEU A 37 5.64 -26.90 3.77
N GLU A 38 6.58 -26.59 2.86
CA GLU A 38 6.47 -26.98 1.44
C GLU A 38 6.31 -28.50 1.30
N ASN A 39 7.17 -29.28 1.98
CA ASN A 39 7.14 -30.74 1.96
C ASN A 39 5.86 -31.33 2.55
N TYR A 40 5.28 -30.71 3.57
CA TYR A 40 4.01 -31.15 4.15
C TYR A 40 2.85 -30.90 3.18
N LEU A 41 2.78 -29.71 2.59
CA LEU A 41 1.71 -29.36 1.66
C LEU A 41 1.80 -30.16 0.35
N SER A 42 3.00 -30.48 -0.13
CA SER A 42 3.19 -31.25 -1.36
C SER A 42 2.73 -32.71 -1.27
N GLN A 43 2.52 -33.24 -0.06
CA GLN A 43 1.90 -34.56 0.15
C GLN A 43 0.44 -34.59 -0.30
N PHE A 44 -0.24 -33.44 -0.26
CA PHE A 44 -1.67 -33.32 -0.58
C PHE A 44 -1.92 -32.58 -1.90
N ILE A 45 -0.94 -31.80 -2.38
CA ILE A 45 -1.11 -30.90 -3.53
C ILE A 45 -0.03 -31.19 -4.58
N SER A 46 -0.42 -31.78 -5.70
CA SER A 46 0.49 -32.09 -6.81
C SER A 46 0.71 -30.92 -7.78
N ASN A 47 -0.27 -30.01 -7.90
CA ASN A 47 -0.15 -28.85 -8.80
C ASN A 47 0.72 -27.75 -8.17
N SER A 48 1.79 -27.36 -8.85
CA SER A 48 2.77 -26.38 -8.33
C SER A 48 2.19 -25.00 -8.07
N TYR A 49 1.25 -24.51 -8.89
CA TYR A 49 0.60 -23.22 -8.69
C TYR A 49 -0.35 -23.23 -7.50
N LEU A 50 -1.12 -24.30 -7.32
CA LEU A 50 -1.96 -24.47 -6.13
C LEU A 50 -1.11 -24.61 -4.86
N LEU A 51 -0.03 -25.39 -4.93
CA LEU A 51 0.93 -25.53 -3.82
C LEU A 51 1.51 -24.18 -3.43
N PHE A 52 1.91 -23.37 -4.41
CA PHE A 52 2.43 -22.01 -4.19
C PHE A 52 1.39 -21.11 -3.52
N ILE A 53 0.15 -21.07 -4.01
CA ILE A 53 -0.91 -20.25 -3.38
C ILE A 53 -1.17 -20.72 -1.95
N CYS A 54 -1.36 -22.02 -1.73
CA CYS A 54 -1.62 -22.57 -0.39
C CYS A 54 -0.47 -22.27 0.57
N PHE A 55 0.78 -22.41 0.12
CA PHE A 55 1.96 -22.05 0.90
C PHE A 55 1.94 -20.57 1.29
N MET A 56 1.72 -19.67 0.33
CA MET A 56 1.68 -18.23 0.58
C MET A 56 0.51 -17.83 1.51
N LEU A 57 -0.65 -18.48 1.38
CA LEU A 57 -1.79 -18.27 2.26
C LEU A 57 -1.51 -18.73 3.69
N VAL A 58 -0.87 -19.89 3.88
CA VAL A 58 -0.49 -20.38 5.22
C VAL A 58 0.54 -19.45 5.85
N VAL A 59 1.60 -19.09 5.13
CA VAL A 59 2.62 -18.14 5.63
C VAL A 59 2.01 -16.78 5.95
N GLY A 60 1.13 -16.28 5.08
CA GLY A 60 0.40 -15.02 5.28
C GLY A 60 -0.54 -15.06 6.49
N PHE A 61 -1.26 -16.16 6.68
CA PHE A 61 -2.15 -16.36 7.82
C PHE A 61 -1.37 -16.39 9.14
N VAL A 62 -0.31 -17.18 9.22
CA VAL A 62 0.55 -17.24 10.42
C VAL A 62 1.15 -15.87 10.73
N SER A 63 1.64 -15.16 9.70
CA SER A 63 2.17 -13.80 9.84
C SER A 63 1.11 -12.81 10.32
N SER A 64 -0.13 -12.95 9.85
CA SER A 64 -1.27 -12.14 10.30
C SER A 64 -1.58 -12.39 11.78
N VAL A 65 -1.64 -13.65 12.21
CA VAL A 65 -1.86 -14.02 13.61
C VAL A 65 -0.78 -13.45 14.53
N ILE A 66 0.50 -13.61 14.17
CA ILE A 66 1.62 -13.07 14.96
C ILE A 66 1.57 -11.55 15.03
N SER A 67 1.23 -10.89 13.92
CA SER A 67 1.19 -9.42 13.86
C SER A 67 -0.13 -8.81 14.36
N PHE A 68 -1.14 -9.61 14.67
CA PHE A 68 -2.46 -9.16 15.09
C PHE A 68 -2.43 -8.32 16.36
N PRO A 69 -1.73 -8.70 17.46
CA PRO A 69 -1.69 -7.89 18.69
C PRO A 69 -1.13 -6.49 18.45
N VAL A 70 -0.06 -6.39 17.65
CA VAL A 70 0.56 -5.10 17.30
C VAL A 70 -0.36 -4.27 16.42
N SER A 71 -1.06 -4.91 15.48
CA SER A 71 -1.99 -4.24 14.56
C SER A 71 -3.24 -3.75 15.29
N TYR A 72 -3.76 -4.52 16.24
CA TYR A 72 -4.84 -4.09 17.14
C TYR A 72 -4.40 -2.93 18.04
N TYR A 73 -3.24 -3.06 18.69
CA TYR A 73 -2.73 -2.00 19.56
C TYR A 73 -2.52 -0.68 18.80
N SER A 74 -1.84 -0.73 17.65
CA SER A 74 -1.54 0.47 16.86
C SER A 74 -2.76 1.02 16.13
N GLY A 75 -3.57 0.16 15.52
CA GLY A 75 -4.67 0.55 14.61
C GLY A 75 -5.98 0.83 15.32
N PHE A 76 -6.23 0.24 16.49
CA PHE A 76 -7.45 0.44 17.24
C PHE A 76 -7.16 1.18 18.56
N TYR A 77 -6.45 0.55 19.49
CA TYR A 77 -6.28 1.08 20.85
C TYR A 77 -5.57 2.44 20.88
N LEU A 78 -4.46 2.57 20.15
CA LEU A 78 -3.67 3.81 20.14
C LEU A 78 -4.44 4.96 19.47
N GLU A 79 -5.18 4.70 18.40
CA GLU A 79 -6.03 5.71 17.76
C GLU A 79 -7.14 6.19 18.72
N HIS A 80 -7.75 5.28 19.49
CA HIS A 80 -8.74 5.63 20.52
C HIS A 80 -8.13 6.41 21.68
N LYS A 81 -6.96 5.97 22.17
CA LYS A 81 -6.22 6.64 23.24
C LYS A 81 -5.92 8.11 22.94
N TYR A 82 -5.73 8.44 21.66
CA TYR A 82 -5.48 9.80 21.19
C TYR A 82 -6.73 10.48 20.61
N ASN A 83 -7.92 9.91 20.78
CA ASN A 83 -9.19 10.45 20.27
C ASN A 83 -9.23 10.67 18.75
N LEU A 84 -8.56 9.81 17.98
CA LEU A 84 -8.45 9.92 16.51
C LEU A 84 -9.36 8.96 15.73
N SER A 85 -9.96 7.96 16.41
CA SER A 85 -10.88 6.99 15.80
C SER A 85 -12.31 7.17 16.29
N ASN A 86 -13.26 6.84 15.41
CA ASN A 86 -14.69 6.72 15.71
C ASN A 86 -15.18 5.26 15.61
N GLN A 87 -14.28 4.30 15.39
CA GLN A 87 -14.65 2.91 15.13
C GLN A 87 -14.98 2.17 16.43
N THR A 88 -16.05 1.40 16.42
CA THR A 88 -16.18 0.32 17.41
C THR A 88 -15.26 -0.84 17.02
N VAL A 89 -14.95 -1.75 17.95
CA VAL A 89 -14.13 -2.94 17.66
C VAL A 89 -14.72 -3.73 16.48
N GLY A 90 -16.04 -3.93 16.47
CA GLY A 90 -16.74 -4.64 15.38
C GLY A 90 -16.59 -3.96 14.02
N LYS A 91 -16.73 -2.62 13.97
CA LYS A 91 -16.50 -1.85 12.74
C LYS A 91 -15.04 -1.94 12.29
N TRP A 92 -14.09 -1.85 13.22
CA TRP A 92 -12.66 -1.99 12.92
C TRP A 92 -12.35 -3.37 12.32
N ILE A 93 -12.84 -4.45 12.93
CA ILE A 93 -12.67 -5.82 12.39
C ILE A 93 -13.29 -5.92 10.99
N TRP A 94 -14.50 -5.40 10.79
CA TRP A 94 -15.19 -5.44 9.50
C TRP A 94 -14.43 -4.68 8.40
N GLU A 95 -13.92 -3.49 8.68
CA GLU A 95 -13.11 -2.72 7.72
C GLU A 95 -11.81 -3.47 7.36
N ASN A 96 -11.14 -4.08 8.34
CA ASN A 96 -9.95 -4.90 8.08
C ASN A 96 -10.28 -6.15 7.26
N PHE A 97 -11.43 -6.79 7.51
CA PHE A 97 -11.89 -7.96 6.75
C PHE A 97 -12.20 -7.60 5.29
N LYS A 98 -12.91 -6.49 5.03
CA LYS A 98 -13.10 -5.97 3.66
C LYS A 98 -11.76 -5.71 2.98
N GLY A 99 -10.82 -5.11 3.70
CA GLY A 99 -9.44 -4.88 3.25
C GLY A 99 -8.73 -6.17 2.84
N LEU A 100 -8.87 -7.23 3.64
CA LEU A 100 -8.32 -8.55 3.36
C LEU A 100 -8.92 -9.14 2.08
N LEU A 101 -10.26 -9.11 1.91
CA LEU A 101 -10.91 -9.65 0.71
C LEU A 101 -10.44 -8.95 -0.57
N VAL A 102 -10.41 -7.62 -0.57
CA VAL A 102 -9.90 -6.84 -1.71
C VAL A 102 -8.44 -7.18 -2.00
N SER A 103 -7.64 -7.32 -0.94
CA SER A 103 -6.21 -7.66 -1.05
C SER A 103 -6.00 -9.08 -1.59
N LEU A 104 -6.84 -10.06 -1.26
CA LEU A 104 -6.78 -11.42 -1.80
C LEU A 104 -7.19 -11.45 -3.28
N ILE A 105 -8.27 -10.74 -3.65
CA ILE A 105 -8.76 -10.67 -5.04
C ILE A 105 -7.70 -10.08 -5.97
N ILE A 106 -6.98 -9.04 -5.53
CA ILE A 106 -5.92 -8.40 -6.33
C ILE A 106 -4.59 -9.15 -6.19
N GLY A 107 -4.27 -9.59 -4.97
CA GLY A 107 -2.98 -10.18 -4.63
C GLY A 107 -2.76 -11.57 -5.21
N ILE A 108 -3.77 -12.44 -5.23
CA ILE A 108 -3.63 -13.81 -5.77
C ILE A 108 -3.25 -13.79 -7.26
N PRO A 109 -3.92 -13.03 -8.15
CA PRO A 109 -3.49 -12.90 -9.55
C PRO A 109 -2.06 -12.38 -9.71
N ILE A 110 -1.65 -11.40 -8.90
CA ILE A 110 -0.29 -10.85 -8.93
C ILE A 110 0.74 -11.90 -8.47
N LEU A 111 0.44 -12.66 -7.41
CA LEU A 111 1.30 -13.75 -6.94
C LEU A 111 1.44 -14.84 -8.01
N LEU A 112 0.35 -15.22 -8.66
CA LEU A 112 0.37 -16.18 -9.77
C LEU A 112 1.20 -15.67 -10.95
N LEU A 113 1.04 -14.41 -11.33
CA LEU A 113 1.84 -13.77 -12.37
C LEU A 113 3.32 -13.74 -12.00
N PHE A 114 3.64 -13.45 -10.74
CA PHE A 114 5.00 -13.48 -10.22
C PHE A 114 5.60 -14.89 -10.33
N TYR A 115 4.88 -15.91 -9.84
CA TYR A 115 5.36 -17.29 -9.88
C TYR A 115 5.47 -17.82 -11.32
N PHE A 116 4.52 -17.46 -12.19
CA PHE A 116 4.62 -17.72 -13.62
C PHE A 116 5.88 -17.09 -14.21
N SER A 117 6.14 -15.82 -13.90
CA SER A 117 7.32 -15.08 -14.42
C SER A 117 8.63 -15.71 -13.95
N LEU A 118 8.69 -16.16 -12.68
CA LEU A 118 9.83 -16.90 -12.14
C LEU A 118 10.08 -18.21 -12.90
N ASN A 119 9.05 -19.03 -13.09
CA ASN A 119 9.18 -20.32 -13.75
C ASN A 119 9.50 -20.19 -15.24
N GLN A 120 8.92 -19.20 -15.92
CA GLN A 120 9.06 -19.05 -17.37
C GLN A 120 10.36 -18.38 -17.78
N PHE A 121 10.84 -17.39 -17.02
CA PHE A 121 11.97 -16.53 -17.42
C PHE A 121 13.23 -16.72 -16.56
N GLY A 122 13.19 -17.59 -15.54
CA GLY A 122 14.34 -17.90 -14.70
C GLY A 122 14.97 -16.63 -14.12
N ASP A 123 16.28 -16.46 -14.25
CA ASP A 123 17.01 -15.28 -13.74
C ASP A 123 16.49 -13.93 -14.25
N ASN A 124 15.85 -13.91 -15.41
CA ASN A 124 15.33 -12.69 -16.04
C ASN A 124 13.88 -12.39 -15.66
N TRP A 125 13.27 -13.14 -14.73
CA TRP A 125 11.88 -12.97 -14.28
C TRP A 125 11.48 -11.53 -13.95
N TRP A 126 12.42 -10.76 -13.40
CA TRP A 126 12.16 -9.41 -12.90
C TRP A 126 11.74 -8.45 -14.00
N PHE A 127 12.26 -8.60 -15.23
CA PHE A 127 11.98 -7.67 -16.32
C PHE A 127 10.55 -7.80 -16.88
N PRO A 128 10.10 -8.98 -17.38
CA PRO A 128 8.71 -9.13 -17.82
C PRO A 128 7.72 -8.90 -16.69
N PHE A 129 8.06 -9.30 -15.45
CA PHE A 129 7.23 -9.00 -14.29
C PHE A 129 7.11 -7.50 -14.04
N ALA A 130 8.21 -6.74 -14.07
CA ALA A 130 8.20 -5.28 -13.90
C ALA A 130 7.36 -4.57 -14.97
N VAL A 131 7.49 -4.97 -16.23
CA VAL A 131 6.71 -4.42 -17.34
C VAL A 131 5.21 -4.63 -17.12
N ILE A 132 4.80 -5.86 -16.80
CA ILE A 132 3.38 -6.17 -16.57
C ILE A 132 2.87 -5.43 -15.33
N MET A 133 3.66 -5.38 -14.25
CA MET A 133 3.31 -4.65 -13.03
C MET A 133 3.18 -3.14 -13.26
N PHE A 134 3.97 -2.55 -14.15
CA PHE A 134 3.80 -1.15 -14.56
C PHE A 134 2.39 -0.93 -15.15
N PHE A 135 1.98 -1.74 -16.13
CA PHE A 135 0.64 -1.63 -16.72
C PHE A 135 -0.47 -1.88 -15.70
N ILE A 136 -0.33 -2.92 -14.86
CA ILE A 136 -1.29 -3.21 -13.78
C ILE A 136 -1.41 -2.00 -12.84
N SER A 137 -0.30 -1.36 -12.46
CA SER A 137 -0.33 -0.20 -11.55
C SER A 137 -1.04 1.01 -12.17
N VAL A 138 -0.82 1.29 -13.47
CA VAL A 138 -1.53 2.35 -14.20
C VAL A 138 -3.03 2.05 -14.24
N VAL A 139 -3.42 0.81 -14.56
CA VAL A 139 -4.83 0.39 -14.59
C VAL A 139 -5.47 0.48 -13.20
N LEU A 140 -4.82 -0.06 -12.17
CA LEU A 140 -5.29 0.01 -10.79
C LEU A 140 -5.41 1.45 -10.30
N SER A 141 -4.51 2.37 -10.70
CA SER A 141 -4.62 3.79 -10.33
C SER A 141 -5.90 4.45 -10.86
N GLN A 142 -6.42 3.99 -12.00
CA GLN A 142 -7.69 4.48 -12.58
C GLN A 142 -8.89 3.81 -11.94
N ILE A 143 -8.80 2.51 -11.69
CA ILE A 143 -9.87 1.71 -11.11
C ILE A 143 -10.09 2.04 -9.63
N PHE A 144 -9.02 2.33 -8.89
CA PHE A 144 -9.06 2.51 -7.44
C PHE A 144 -10.13 3.50 -6.96
N PRO A 145 -10.18 4.77 -7.41
CA PRO A 145 -11.18 5.72 -6.92
C PRO A 145 -12.62 5.36 -7.35
N ILE A 146 -12.81 4.52 -8.38
CA ILE A 146 -14.11 4.21 -8.97
C ILE A 146 -14.70 2.91 -8.42
N LEU A 147 -13.88 1.87 -8.25
CA LEU A 147 -14.35 0.56 -7.80
C LEU A 147 -13.90 0.20 -6.39
N ILE A 148 -12.66 0.54 -6.01
CA ILE A 148 -12.09 0.11 -4.73
C ILE A 148 -12.53 1.05 -3.61
N LEU A 149 -12.37 2.37 -3.80
CA LEU A 149 -12.72 3.36 -2.78
C LEU A 149 -14.19 3.25 -2.34
N PRO A 150 -15.19 3.04 -3.24
CA PRO A 150 -16.59 2.89 -2.84
C PRO A 150 -16.92 1.67 -1.97
N ILE A 151 -16.08 0.62 -1.97
CA ILE A 151 -16.22 -0.53 -1.06
C ILE A 151 -16.02 -0.10 0.39
N PHE A 152 -15.17 0.91 0.60
CA PHE A 152 -14.80 1.41 1.91
C PHE A 152 -15.59 2.66 2.29
N TYR A 153 -15.89 3.55 1.34
CA TYR A 153 -16.47 4.88 1.62
C TYR A 153 -17.62 5.23 0.69
N LYS A 154 -18.67 5.83 1.22
CA LYS A 154 -19.74 6.39 0.42
C LYS A 154 -19.27 7.73 -0.16
N LEU A 155 -19.32 7.84 -1.49
CA LEU A 155 -19.05 9.09 -2.19
C LEU A 155 -20.37 9.78 -2.52
N THR A 156 -20.52 11.04 -2.12
CA THR A 156 -21.66 11.89 -2.47
C THR A 156 -21.14 13.23 -2.99
N PRO A 157 -21.87 13.95 -3.86
CA PRO A 157 -21.55 15.35 -4.14
C PRO A 157 -21.51 16.18 -2.84
N ILE A 158 -20.74 17.26 -2.83
CA ILE A 158 -20.78 18.21 -1.70
C ILE A 158 -22.06 19.05 -1.78
N ASP A 159 -22.68 19.30 -0.62
CA ASP A 159 -23.92 20.10 -0.53
C ASP A 159 -23.65 21.60 -0.45
N ASN A 160 -22.43 22.00 -0.05
CA ASN A 160 -22.04 23.40 0.11
C ASN A 160 -21.70 24.04 -1.25
N GLU A 161 -22.66 24.75 -1.83
CA GLU A 161 -22.50 25.43 -3.13
C GLU A 161 -21.48 26.58 -3.09
N GLU A 162 -21.38 27.34 -2.00
CA GLU A 162 -20.38 28.41 -1.85
C GLU A 162 -18.95 27.85 -1.96
N LEU A 163 -18.66 26.78 -1.21
CA LEU A 163 -17.35 26.13 -1.24
C LEU A 163 -17.06 25.53 -2.63
N LYS A 164 -18.08 24.97 -3.28
CA LYS A 164 -17.97 24.43 -4.63
C LYS A 164 -17.62 25.52 -5.65
N GLU A 165 -18.23 26.70 -5.56
CA GLU A 165 -17.90 27.85 -6.40
C GLU A 165 -16.46 28.31 -6.18
N ARG A 166 -16.04 28.45 -4.91
CA ARG A 166 -14.66 28.83 -4.53
C ARG A 166 -13.63 27.86 -5.10
N ILE A 167 -13.83 26.55 -4.91
CA ILE A 167 -12.96 25.50 -5.47
C ILE A 167 -12.93 25.55 -7.00
N THR A 168 -14.08 25.77 -7.63
CA THR A 168 -14.18 25.86 -9.09
C THR A 168 -13.44 27.08 -9.64
N ALA A 169 -13.55 28.22 -8.96
CA ALA A 169 -12.82 29.44 -9.30
C ALA A 169 -11.30 29.24 -9.17
N LEU A 170 -10.83 28.63 -8.08
CA LEU A 170 -9.42 28.26 -7.90
C LEU A 170 -8.92 27.35 -9.03
N ALA A 171 -9.66 26.28 -9.34
CA ALA A 171 -9.29 25.34 -10.38
C ALA A 171 -9.22 26.03 -11.76
N LYS A 172 -10.18 26.91 -12.06
CA LYS A 172 -10.18 27.73 -13.29
C LYS A 172 -8.95 28.63 -13.37
N ASN A 173 -8.61 29.33 -12.28
CA ASN A 173 -7.42 30.18 -12.19
C ASN A 173 -6.12 29.37 -12.38
N ALA A 174 -6.07 28.16 -11.85
CA ALA A 174 -4.95 27.24 -12.03
C ALA A 174 -4.88 26.62 -13.45
N LYS A 175 -5.91 26.83 -14.28
CA LYS A 175 -6.12 26.20 -15.61
C LYS A 175 -6.28 24.68 -15.51
N ILE A 176 -7.01 24.22 -14.50
CA ILE A 176 -7.28 22.81 -14.21
C ILE A 176 -8.77 22.57 -14.38
N LYS A 177 -9.15 21.68 -15.30
CA LYS A 177 -10.53 21.23 -15.42
C LYS A 177 -10.85 20.26 -14.28
N VAL A 178 -11.76 20.65 -13.40
CA VAL A 178 -12.35 19.82 -12.35
C VAL A 178 -13.79 19.53 -12.78
N GLU A 179 -14.18 18.27 -12.80
CA GLU A 179 -15.54 17.90 -13.22
C GLU A 179 -16.52 17.88 -12.06
N ASN A 180 -16.10 17.34 -10.92
CA ASN A 180 -16.96 17.14 -9.77
C ASN A 180 -16.17 17.22 -8.46
N VAL A 181 -16.83 17.74 -7.42
CA VAL A 181 -16.34 17.77 -6.04
C VAL A 181 -17.23 16.86 -5.20
N PHE A 182 -16.63 15.86 -4.57
CA PHE A 182 -17.32 14.85 -3.77
C PHE A 182 -16.89 14.93 -2.31
N LYS A 183 -17.80 14.60 -1.41
CA LYS A 183 -17.56 14.25 -0.01
C LYS A 183 -17.48 12.73 0.14
N PHE A 184 -16.58 12.27 1.01
CA PHE A 184 -16.55 10.87 1.46
C PHE A 184 -16.71 10.77 2.98
N ASP A 185 -17.40 9.72 3.42
CA ASP A 185 -17.82 9.49 4.82
C ASP A 185 -16.67 8.98 5.73
N MET A 186 -15.59 9.76 5.79
CA MET A 186 -14.38 9.45 6.55
C MET A 186 -14.62 9.41 8.07
N SER A 187 -15.58 10.20 8.56
CA SER A 187 -15.98 10.31 9.96
C SER A 187 -16.44 8.99 10.57
N LYS A 188 -16.92 8.04 9.76
CA LYS A 188 -17.29 6.70 10.27
C LYS A 188 -16.11 5.93 10.86
N ASN A 189 -14.90 6.28 10.42
CA ASN A 189 -13.67 5.59 10.79
C ASN A 189 -12.75 6.46 11.67
N THR A 190 -12.60 7.74 11.33
CA THR A 190 -11.58 8.60 11.94
C THR A 190 -12.06 10.03 12.11
N LYS A 191 -11.44 10.76 13.05
CA LYS A 191 -11.62 12.21 13.23
C LYS A 191 -10.57 13.03 12.46
N LYS A 192 -9.63 12.37 11.77
CA LYS A 192 -8.60 13.05 10.96
C LYS A 192 -9.26 13.69 9.74
N ALA A 193 -8.75 14.85 9.33
CA ALA A 193 -9.14 15.51 8.09
C ALA A 193 -8.24 15.05 6.93
N ASN A 194 -8.81 14.95 5.74
CA ASN A 194 -8.06 14.67 4.52
C ASN A 194 -8.78 15.22 3.29
N ALA A 195 -8.01 15.53 2.26
CA ALA A 195 -8.48 15.85 0.92
C ALA A 195 -7.65 15.04 -0.07
N ALA A 196 -8.26 14.65 -1.18
CA ALA A 196 -7.57 13.93 -2.23
C ALA A 196 -8.00 14.42 -3.60
N PHE A 197 -7.01 14.50 -4.49
CA PHE A 197 -7.22 14.75 -5.89
C PHE A 197 -7.04 13.46 -6.69
N THR A 198 -8.04 13.06 -7.47
CA THR A 198 -8.03 11.77 -8.17
C THR A 198 -8.38 11.89 -9.65
N GLY A 199 -7.96 10.90 -10.43
CA GLY A 199 -8.13 10.82 -11.88
C GLY A 199 -6.84 11.16 -12.66
N LEU A 200 -6.60 10.45 -13.77
CA LEU A 200 -5.54 10.78 -14.72
C LEU A 200 -6.13 11.43 -15.97
N GLY A 201 -5.38 12.37 -16.57
CA GLY A 201 -5.75 12.98 -17.84
C GLY A 201 -6.62 14.24 -17.71
N LYS A 202 -7.69 14.32 -18.51
CA LYS A 202 -8.50 15.54 -18.68
C LYS A 202 -9.63 15.68 -17.66
N THR A 203 -10.03 14.58 -17.02
CA THR A 203 -11.16 14.51 -16.10
C THR A 203 -10.63 14.23 -14.70
N LYS A 204 -10.96 15.10 -13.76
CA LYS A 204 -10.40 15.05 -12.40
C LYS A 204 -11.49 15.30 -11.38
N ARG A 205 -11.34 14.61 -10.25
CA ARG A 205 -12.29 14.64 -9.14
C ARG A 205 -11.58 15.10 -7.89
N ILE A 206 -12.21 16.00 -7.17
CA ILE A 206 -11.80 16.40 -5.83
C ILE A 206 -12.65 15.61 -4.84
N ILE A 207 -12.00 14.98 -3.87
CA ILE A 207 -12.66 14.20 -2.82
C ILE A 207 -12.26 14.81 -1.47
N LEU A 208 -13.25 15.27 -0.71
CA LEU A 208 -13.07 15.96 0.57
C LEU A 208 -13.65 15.13 1.71
N GLY A 209 -12.88 14.95 2.79
CA GLY A 209 -13.37 14.26 3.98
C GLY A 209 -14.52 15.03 4.59
N ASP A 210 -15.58 14.36 5.00
CA ASP A 210 -16.61 14.96 5.84
C ASP A 210 -16.02 15.57 7.12
N THR A 211 -15.03 14.93 7.72
CA THR A 211 -14.25 15.49 8.84
C THR A 211 -13.51 16.79 8.51
N LEU A 212 -13.05 16.98 7.26
CA LEU A 212 -12.45 18.25 6.83
C LEU A 212 -13.54 19.31 6.67
N LEU A 213 -14.67 18.95 6.05
CA LEU A 213 -15.80 19.85 5.81
C LEU A 213 -16.48 20.30 7.12
N ASP A 214 -16.57 19.42 8.11
CA ASP A 214 -17.32 19.65 9.34
C ASP A 214 -16.49 20.39 10.41
N ASN A 215 -15.15 20.43 10.29
CA ASN A 215 -14.26 20.98 11.34
C ASN A 215 -13.39 22.17 10.90
N PHE A 216 -13.42 22.56 9.61
CA PHE A 216 -12.60 23.63 9.08
C PHE A 216 -13.47 24.66 8.36
N SER A 217 -13.04 25.92 8.40
CA SER A 217 -13.68 27.00 7.66
C SER A 217 -13.47 26.86 6.15
N ASN A 218 -14.34 27.49 5.35
CA ASN A 218 -14.18 27.50 3.89
C ASN A 218 -12.81 28.05 3.47
N ASP A 219 -12.23 29.01 4.20
CA ASP A 219 -10.91 29.60 3.92
C ASP A 219 -9.75 28.62 4.15
N GLU A 220 -9.82 27.84 5.23
CA GLU A 220 -8.84 26.79 5.52
C GLU A 220 -8.92 25.66 4.48
N ILE A 221 -10.13 25.26 4.11
CA ILE A 221 -10.34 24.23 3.07
C ILE A 221 -9.84 24.74 1.72
N GLU A 222 -10.13 26.00 1.37
CA GLU A 222 -9.63 26.61 0.15
C GLU A 222 -8.10 26.60 0.09
N THR A 223 -7.43 26.89 1.21
CA THR A 223 -5.96 26.85 1.33
C THR A 223 -5.41 25.45 1.08
N VAL A 224 -6.04 24.42 1.67
CA VAL A 224 -5.66 23.01 1.44
C VAL A 224 -5.84 22.64 -0.04
N ILE A 225 -6.93 23.06 -0.67
CA ILE A 225 -7.16 22.78 -2.09
C ILE A 225 -6.15 23.51 -2.98
N ALA A 226 -5.80 24.75 -2.65
CA ALA A 226 -4.78 25.49 -3.38
C ALA A 226 -3.41 24.77 -3.33
N HIS A 227 -3.03 24.20 -2.18
CA HIS A 227 -1.84 23.35 -2.02
C HIS A 227 -1.89 22.14 -2.96
N GLU A 228 -2.99 21.37 -2.93
CA GLU A 228 -3.18 20.20 -3.79
C GLU A 228 -3.14 20.54 -5.30
N LEU A 229 -3.76 21.66 -5.70
CA LEU A 229 -3.69 22.16 -7.08
C LEU A 229 -2.26 22.56 -7.46
N GLY A 230 -1.44 23.00 -6.50
CA GLY A 230 -0.01 23.25 -6.66
C GLY A 230 0.76 22.02 -7.11
N HIS A 231 0.53 20.86 -6.48
CA HIS A 231 1.13 19.58 -6.89
C HIS A 231 0.76 19.21 -8.33
N TYR A 232 -0.51 19.44 -8.70
CA TYR A 232 -0.96 19.22 -10.07
C TYR A 232 -0.25 20.17 -11.05
N LYS A 233 -0.19 21.46 -10.73
CA LYS A 233 0.41 22.49 -11.58
C LYS A 233 1.90 22.22 -11.84
N LYS A 234 2.64 21.80 -10.81
CA LYS A 234 4.06 21.44 -10.90
C LYS A 234 4.31 20.02 -11.47
N LYS A 235 3.26 19.33 -11.91
CA LYS A 235 3.28 17.97 -12.46
C LYS A 235 3.94 16.94 -11.52
N HIS A 236 3.77 17.09 -10.21
CA HIS A 236 4.38 16.20 -9.21
C HIS A 236 3.90 14.75 -9.40
N ILE A 237 2.64 14.52 -9.76
CA ILE A 237 2.11 13.19 -10.06
C ILE A 237 2.87 12.52 -11.22
N VAL A 238 3.09 13.24 -12.33
CA VAL A 238 3.81 12.70 -13.49
C VAL A 238 5.27 12.41 -13.15
N LYS A 239 5.92 13.31 -12.41
CA LYS A 239 7.29 13.09 -11.92
C LYS A 239 7.37 11.86 -11.00
N ASN A 240 6.40 11.68 -10.12
CA ASN A 240 6.28 10.50 -9.25
C ASN A 240 6.05 9.22 -10.04
N ILE A 241 5.25 9.25 -11.12
CA ILE A 241 5.06 8.07 -11.99
C ILE A 241 6.38 7.71 -12.70
N ILE A 242 7.08 8.68 -13.28
CA ILE A 242 8.35 8.44 -13.98
C ILE A 242 9.41 7.92 -13.00
N PHE A 243 9.64 8.64 -11.89
CA PHE A 243 10.61 8.24 -10.88
C PHE A 243 10.24 6.89 -10.27
N GLY A 244 8.97 6.70 -9.89
CA GLY A 244 8.46 5.45 -9.34
C GLY A 244 8.63 4.27 -10.30
N THR A 245 8.45 4.47 -11.61
CA THR A 245 8.67 3.42 -12.62
C THR A 245 10.16 3.06 -12.68
N ILE A 246 11.05 4.04 -12.83
CA ILE A 246 12.50 3.81 -12.88
C ILE A 246 12.98 3.10 -11.62
N THR A 247 12.57 3.60 -10.44
CA THR A 247 12.97 3.00 -9.18
C THR A 247 12.38 1.60 -9.00
N SER A 248 11.14 1.33 -9.43
CA SER A 248 10.56 -0.01 -9.33
C SER A 248 11.32 -1.04 -10.19
N PHE A 249 11.71 -0.67 -11.41
CA PHE A 249 12.55 -1.52 -12.26
C PHE A 249 13.92 -1.77 -11.63
N LEU A 250 14.57 -0.70 -11.14
CA LEU A 250 15.86 -0.82 -10.44
C LEU A 250 15.75 -1.70 -9.19
N THR A 251 14.71 -1.51 -8.38
CA THR A 251 14.46 -2.30 -7.17
C THR A 251 14.25 -3.77 -7.50
N LEU A 252 13.40 -4.11 -8.49
CA LEU A 252 13.19 -5.49 -8.89
C LEU A 252 14.47 -6.15 -9.46
N PHE A 253 15.27 -5.39 -10.22
CA PHE A 253 16.56 -5.85 -10.70
C PHE A 253 17.53 -6.16 -9.54
N LEU A 254 17.69 -5.23 -8.59
CA LEU A 254 18.54 -5.43 -7.41
C LEU A 254 18.05 -6.60 -6.54
N ILE A 255 16.73 -6.76 -6.40
CA ILE A 255 16.14 -7.91 -5.71
C ILE A 255 16.49 -9.20 -6.43
N ALA A 256 16.38 -9.27 -7.75
CA ALA A 256 16.72 -10.49 -8.50
C ALA A 256 18.19 -10.89 -8.29
N LEU A 257 19.11 -9.93 -8.34
CA LEU A 257 20.54 -10.16 -8.07
C LEU A 257 20.80 -10.62 -6.64
N LEU A 258 20.22 -9.93 -5.66
CA LEU A 258 20.40 -10.24 -4.24
C LEU A 258 19.78 -11.59 -3.87
N TYR A 259 18.57 -11.86 -4.37
CA TYR A 259 17.85 -13.10 -4.17
C TYR A 259 18.67 -14.28 -4.67
N LYS A 260 19.13 -14.23 -5.94
CA LYS A 260 19.97 -15.27 -6.54
C LYS A 260 21.25 -15.51 -5.74
N SER A 261 21.92 -14.45 -5.27
CA SER A 261 23.14 -14.58 -4.49
C SER A 261 22.89 -15.20 -3.11
N ALA A 262 21.78 -14.83 -2.47
CA ALA A 262 21.42 -15.26 -1.13
C ALA A 262 21.02 -16.74 -1.04
N LEU A 263 20.57 -17.38 -2.14
CA LEU A 263 20.20 -18.80 -2.19
C LEU A 263 21.25 -19.71 -1.54
N SER A 264 22.52 -19.50 -1.90
CA SER A 264 23.66 -20.29 -1.42
C SER A 264 23.83 -20.25 0.10
N TRP A 265 23.52 -19.12 0.74
CA TRP A 265 23.67 -18.94 2.20
C TRP A 265 22.62 -19.71 3.01
N PHE A 266 21.52 -20.09 2.35
CA PHE A 266 20.43 -20.86 2.92
C PHE A 266 20.36 -22.29 2.40
N GLY A 267 21.34 -22.73 1.59
CA GLY A 267 21.42 -24.10 1.10
C GLY A 267 20.38 -24.44 0.02
N PHE A 268 19.96 -23.44 -0.76
CA PHE A 268 19.04 -23.63 -1.88
C PHE A 268 19.75 -23.44 -3.23
N GLU A 269 19.33 -24.22 -4.23
CA GLU A 269 19.94 -24.20 -5.56
C GLU A 269 19.04 -23.59 -6.64
N SER A 270 17.72 -23.55 -6.40
CA SER A 270 16.75 -23.03 -7.37
C SER A 270 15.94 -21.85 -6.84
N ILE A 271 15.83 -20.80 -7.65
CA ILE A 271 15.04 -19.60 -7.37
C ILE A 271 13.54 -19.85 -7.42
N THR A 272 13.10 -20.93 -8.08
CA THR A 272 11.68 -21.28 -8.26
C THR A 272 11.11 -22.14 -7.14
N LYS A 273 11.97 -22.64 -6.24
CA LYS A 273 11.54 -23.47 -5.12
C LYS A 273 10.71 -22.65 -4.13
N ILE A 274 9.53 -23.16 -3.77
CA ILE A 274 8.52 -22.37 -3.06
C ILE A 274 9.01 -22.02 -1.64
N ALA A 275 9.70 -22.94 -0.96
CA ALA A 275 10.27 -22.68 0.36
C ALA A 275 11.31 -21.55 0.41
N VAL A 276 11.84 -21.11 -0.75
CA VAL A 276 12.82 -20.03 -0.85
C VAL A 276 12.15 -18.67 -0.98
N LEU A 277 10.92 -18.60 -1.47
CA LEU A 277 10.23 -17.34 -1.74
C LEU A 277 10.11 -16.38 -0.53
N PRO A 278 10.02 -16.84 0.74
CA PRO A 278 10.10 -15.92 1.89
C PRO A 278 11.43 -15.14 1.96
N LEU A 279 12.54 -15.66 1.42
CA LEU A 279 13.81 -14.95 1.30
C LEU A 279 13.69 -13.72 0.39
N LEU A 280 12.83 -13.77 -0.63
CA LEU A 280 12.56 -12.62 -1.49
C LEU A 280 12.01 -11.45 -0.66
N SER A 281 11.12 -11.73 0.31
CA SER A 281 10.60 -10.70 1.23
C SER A 281 11.72 -10.05 2.05
N LEU A 282 12.75 -10.80 2.47
CA LEU A 282 13.92 -10.24 3.14
C LEU A 282 14.70 -9.31 2.20
N CYS A 283 14.90 -9.69 0.94
CA CYS A 283 15.53 -8.83 -0.06
C CYS A 283 14.75 -7.52 -0.27
N PHE A 284 13.41 -7.60 -0.37
CA PHE A 284 12.54 -6.42 -0.42
C PHE A 284 12.70 -5.53 0.81
N MET A 285 12.77 -6.10 2.01
CA MET A 285 12.95 -5.33 3.25
C MET A 285 14.29 -4.61 3.29
N LEU A 286 15.39 -5.28 2.91
CA LEU A 286 16.73 -4.68 2.89
C LEU A 286 16.84 -3.52 1.90
N ILE A 287 16.36 -3.73 0.66
CA ILE A 287 16.37 -2.67 -0.36
C ILE A 287 15.41 -1.54 0.03
N GLY A 288 14.26 -1.87 0.60
CA GLY A 288 13.27 -0.91 1.10
C GLY A 288 13.82 0.01 2.19
N LEU A 289 14.69 -0.48 3.08
CA LEU A 289 15.36 0.34 4.11
C LEU A 289 16.23 1.45 3.49
N ILE A 290 16.88 1.16 2.37
CA ILE A 290 17.71 2.13 1.62
C ILE A 290 16.85 3.07 0.77
N GLN A 291 15.80 2.52 0.15
CA GLN A 291 14.94 3.26 -0.77
C GLN A 291 14.01 4.26 -0.05
N THR A 292 13.54 3.93 1.16
CA THR A 292 12.55 4.74 1.88
C THR A 292 13.04 6.17 2.18
N PRO A 293 14.26 6.40 2.72
CA PRO A 293 14.79 7.75 2.91
C PRO A 293 14.86 8.57 1.61
N LEU A 294 15.28 7.94 0.50
CA LEU A 294 15.38 8.61 -0.80
C LEU A 294 14.01 9.08 -1.31
N GLY A 295 12.99 8.23 -1.20
CA GLY A 295 11.61 8.59 -1.54
C GLY A 295 11.08 9.72 -0.65
N ASN A 296 11.37 9.68 0.65
CA ASN A 296 10.96 10.71 1.60
C ASN A 296 11.59 12.08 1.32
N ILE A 297 12.87 12.12 0.91
CA ILE A 297 13.54 13.37 0.51
C ILE A 297 12.83 14.00 -0.69
N LEU A 298 12.49 13.19 -1.70
CA LEU A 298 11.80 13.67 -2.89
C LEU A 298 10.39 14.18 -2.55
N SER A 299 9.63 13.42 -1.74
CA SER A 299 8.30 13.81 -1.29
C SER A 299 8.33 15.15 -0.53
N ARG A 300 9.27 15.33 0.41
CA ARG A 300 9.44 16.59 1.17
C ARG A 300 9.85 17.78 0.31
N LYS A 301 10.45 17.56 -0.85
CA LYS A 301 10.78 18.63 -1.81
C LYS A 301 9.54 19.07 -2.61
N TYR A 302 8.53 18.21 -2.71
CA TYR A 302 7.30 18.48 -3.46
C TYR A 302 6.25 19.18 -2.62
N GLU A 303 6.21 18.89 -1.32
CA GLU A 303 5.53 19.71 -0.30
C GLU A 303 6.20 21.10 -0.18
#